data_AF-A0A947J8M3-F1
#
_entry.id   AF-A0A947J8M3-F1
#
_cell.length_a   1.000
_cell.length_b   1.000
_cell.length_c   1.000
_cell.angle_alpha   90.00
_cell.angle_beta   90.00
_cell.angle_gamma   90.00
#
_symmetry.space_group_name_H-M   'P 1'
#
loop_
_entity.id
_entity.type
_entity.pdbx_description
1 polymer ?
#
loop_
_entity_poly.entity_id
_entity_poly.type
_entity_poly.pdbx_seq_one_letter_code
_entity_poly.pdbx_strand_id
1 'polypeptide(L)'
;TVSGNHIHMYVSVPPYLSISKLVQQLKGKSSRKIQQEFPELKKRYWGNHFWAVGYFVRTTGNVTDEMIKEYIENHKQDDKYGDFKVEN
;
A
#
# COMPACT_ATOMS: atom_id res chain seq x y z
N THR A 1 -1.67 -8.86 12.07
CA THR A 1 -1.82 -9.24 13.49
C THR A 1 -2.13 -8.01 14.30
N VAL A 2 -2.88 -8.16 15.40
CA VAL A 2 -3.21 -7.06 16.33
C VAL A 2 -2.47 -7.29 17.63
N SER A 3 -1.83 -6.25 18.15
CA SER A 3 -1.12 -6.23 19.43
C SER A 3 -1.65 -5.09 20.29
N GLY A 4 -1.30 -5.07 21.58
CA GLY A 4 -1.84 -4.10 22.54
C GLY A 4 -1.58 -2.62 22.20
N ASN A 5 -0.58 -2.32 21.37
CA ASN A 5 -0.20 -0.96 20.99
C ASN A 5 0.14 -0.76 19.50
N HIS A 6 0.00 -1.80 18.65
CA HIS A 6 0.28 -1.70 17.22
C HIS A 6 -0.44 -2.79 16.41
N ILE A 7 -0.53 -2.58 15.10
CA ILE A 7 -1.14 -3.52 14.15
C ILE A 7 -0.14 -3.78 13.02
N HIS A 8 -0.02 -5.05 12.62
CA HIS A 8 0.64 -5.46 11.37
C HIS A 8 -0.40 -5.86 10.34
N MET A 9 -0.24 -5.41 9.10
CA MET A 9 -1.12 -5.77 7.98
C MET A 9 -0.29 -6.30 6.82
N TYR A 10 -0.73 -7.41 6.24
CA TYR A 10 -0.23 -7.90 4.96
C TYR A 10 -1.26 -7.54 3.89
N VAL A 11 -0.87 -6.73 2.92
CA VAL A 11 -1.79 -6.13 1.95
C VAL A 11 -1.24 -6.25 0.53
N SER A 12 -2.13 -6.54 -0.42
CA SER A 12 -1.85 -6.37 -1.84
C SER A 12 -2.26 -4.95 -2.24
N VAL A 13 -1.37 -4.24 -2.92
CA VAL A 13 -1.56 -2.83 -3.28
C VAL A 13 -1.29 -2.65 -4.77
N PRO A 14 -2.21 -2.03 -5.54
CA PRO A 14 -1.93 -1.71 -6.93
C PRO A 14 -0.70 -0.79 -7.06
N PRO A 15 0.17 -0.99 -8.06
CA PRO A 15 1.45 -0.27 -8.16
C PRO A 15 1.29 1.25 -8.35
N TYR A 16 0.15 1.69 -8.89
CA TYR A 16 -0.15 3.11 -9.06
C TYR A 16 -0.58 3.82 -7.76
N LEU A 17 -0.88 3.07 -6.69
CA LEU A 17 -1.30 3.64 -5.42
C LEU A 17 -0.10 3.82 -4.49
N SER A 18 0.19 5.07 -4.14
CA SER A 18 1.22 5.38 -3.15
C SER A 18 0.92 4.74 -1.79
N ILE A 19 1.93 4.08 -1.22
CA ILE A 19 1.87 3.50 0.13
C ILE A 19 1.53 4.56 1.18
N SER A 20 2.10 5.77 1.08
CA SER A 20 1.81 6.84 2.04
C SER A 20 0.34 7.25 1.99
N LYS A 21 -0.26 7.25 0.79
CA LYS A 21 -1.68 7.55 0.60
C LYS A 21 -2.57 6.45 1.18
N LEU A 22 -2.22 5.18 0.93
CA LEU A 22 -2.91 4.03 1.51
C LEU A 22 -2.90 4.11 3.05
N VAL A 23 -1.72 4.30 3.65
CA VAL A 23 -1.58 4.35 5.11
C VAL A 23 -2.30 5.56 5.71
N GLN A 24 -2.28 6.73 5.05
CA GLN A 24 -3.09 7.89 5.46
C GLN A 24 -4.58 7.53 5.54
N GLN A 25 -5.12 6.87 4.51
CA GLN A 25 -6.52 6.47 4.49
C GLN A 25 -6.85 5.41 5.54
N LEU A 26 -6.00 4.39 5.69
CA LEU A 26 -6.19 3.33 6.69
C LEU A 26 -6.20 3.91 8.11
N LYS A 27 -5.19 4.71 8.47
CA LYS A 27 -5.08 5.35 9.79
C LYS A 27 -6.21 6.34 10.04
N GLY A 28 -6.54 7.19 9.06
CA GLY A 28 -7.59 8.20 9.20
C GLY A 28 -8.99 7.59 9.36
N LYS A 29 -9.36 6.64 8.48
CA LYS A 29 -10.68 6.00 8.52
C LYS A 29 -10.86 5.15 9.78
N SER A 30 -9.85 4.36 10.16
CA SER A 30 -9.90 3.55 11.37
C SER A 30 -9.95 4.41 12.63
N SER A 31 -9.13 5.46 12.73
CA SER A 31 -9.15 6.38 13.87
C SER A 31 -10.53 7.03 14.05
N ARG A 32 -11.16 7.45 12.95
CA ARG A 32 -12.52 8.01 12.99
C ARG A 32 -13.53 6.97 13.47
N LYS A 33 -13.51 5.76 12.88
CA LYS A 33 -14.48 4.71 13.22
C LYS A 33 -14.35 4.27 14.68
N ILE A 34 -13.12 4.03 15.15
CA ILE A 34 -12.84 3.63 16.53
C ILE A 34 -13.35 4.69 17.52
N GLN A 35 -13.12 5.98 17.27
CA GLN A 35 -13.57 7.03 18.17
C GLN A 35 -15.07 7.35 18.09
N GLN A 36 -15.75 6.91 17.03
CA GLN A 36 -17.21 6.92 16.96
C GLN A 36 -17.81 5.77 17.77
N GLU A 37 -17.18 4.59 17.72
CA GLU A 37 -17.62 3.36 18.39
C GLU A 37 -17.29 3.36 19.90
N PHE A 38 -16.20 4.02 20.29
CA PHE A 38 -15.71 4.11 21.67
C PHE A 38 -15.54 5.59 22.08
N PRO A 39 -16.64 6.31 22.38
CA PRO A 39 -16.60 7.74 22.68
C PRO A 39 -15.72 8.12 23.88
N GLU A 40 -15.52 7.20 24.83
CA GLU A 40 -14.65 7.36 25.99
C GLU A 40 -13.19 7.62 25.60
N LEU A 41 -12.76 7.12 24.43
CA LEU A 41 -11.40 7.31 23.92
C LEU A 41 -11.09 8.77 23.57
N LYS A 42 -12.11 9.62 23.31
CA LYS A 42 -11.91 11.06 23.02
C LYS A 42 -11.23 11.81 24.16
N LYS A 43 -11.40 11.35 25.40
CA LYS A 43 -10.73 11.93 26.57
C LYS A 43 -9.22 11.65 26.57
N ARG A 44 -8.81 10.52 26.01
CA ARG A 44 -7.41 10.08 25.95
C ARG A 44 -6.72 10.56 24.68
N TYR A 45 -7.40 10.49 23.55
CA TYR A 45 -6.87 10.82 22.22
C TYR A 45 -7.54 12.09 21.69
N TRP A 46 -7.18 13.23 22.28
CA TRP A 46 -7.69 14.53 21.84
C TRP A 46 -7.30 14.82 20.37
N GLY A 47 -8.13 15.59 19.68
CA GLY A 47 -7.88 15.95 18.26
C GLY A 47 -8.02 14.79 17.27
N ASN A 48 -8.62 13.67 17.68
CA ASN A 48 -8.70 12.43 16.90
C ASN A 48 -7.33 11.79 16.59
N HIS A 49 -6.32 12.01 17.43
CA HIS A 49 -4.99 11.42 17.26
C HIS A 49 -4.90 10.02 17.88
N PHE A 50 -5.52 9.03 17.23
CA PHE A 50 -5.47 7.64 17.71
C PHE A 50 -4.15 6.93 17.37
N TRP A 51 -3.60 7.20 16.19
CA TRP A 51 -2.37 6.56 15.70
C TRP A 51 -1.16 7.46 15.88
N ALA A 52 0.01 6.87 16.11
CA ALA A 52 1.30 7.56 15.98
C ALA A 52 1.47 8.17 14.58
N VAL A 53 2.27 9.23 14.43
CA VAL A 53 2.46 9.92 13.13
C VAL A 53 3.10 8.99 12.09
N GLY A 54 4.09 8.19 12.50
CA GLY A 54 4.84 7.28 11.62
C GLY A 54 4.11 5.99 11.24
N TYR A 55 4.74 5.22 10.36
CA TYR A 55 4.39 3.85 10.00
C TYR A 55 5.63 3.10 9.51
N PHE A 56 5.62 1.78 9.58
CA PHE A 56 6.63 0.91 8.98
C PHE A 56 6.03 0.19 7.78
N VAL A 57 6.80 0.07 6.70
CA VAL A 57 6.43 -0.71 5.52
C VAL A 57 7.66 -1.45 5.00
N ARG A 58 7.44 -2.68 4.54
CA ARG A 58 8.46 -3.46 3.85
C ARG A 58 7.78 -4.23 2.72
N THR A 59 8.41 -4.25 1.54
CA THR A 59 7.99 -5.12 0.45
C THR A 59 8.39 -6.57 0.76
N THR A 60 7.59 -7.49 0.27
CA THR A 60 7.77 -8.93 0.43
C THR A 60 7.51 -9.58 -0.92
N GLY A 61 8.33 -10.55 -1.27
CA GLY A 61 8.27 -11.23 -2.56
C GLY A 61 9.60 -11.86 -2.90
N ASN A 62 9.56 -13.10 -3.38
CA ASN A 62 10.69 -13.70 -4.07
C ASN A 62 10.54 -13.33 -5.55
N VAL A 63 11.53 -12.63 -6.09
CA VAL A 63 11.66 -12.43 -7.54
C VAL A 63 12.68 -13.46 -8.02
N THR A 64 12.29 -14.36 -8.91
CA THR A 64 13.21 -15.33 -9.52
C THR A 64 13.57 -14.92 -10.95
N ASP A 65 14.69 -15.43 -11.45
CA ASP A 65 15.13 -15.17 -12.83
C ASP A 65 14.10 -15.68 -13.85
N GLU A 66 13.41 -16.78 -13.55
CA GLU A 66 12.33 -17.33 -14.37
C GLU A 66 11.15 -16.36 -14.46
N MET A 67 10.73 -15.77 -13.35
CA MET A 67 9.63 -14.78 -13.32
C MET A 67 9.98 -13.54 -14.14
N ILE A 68 11.24 -13.09 -14.11
CA ILE A 68 11.69 -11.95 -14.91
C ILE A 68 11.72 -12.31 -16.40
N LYS A 69 12.25 -13.50 -16.75
CA LYS A 69 12.31 -13.97 -18.14
C LYS A 69 10.92 -14.10 -18.74
N GLU A 70 10.00 -14.77 -18.03
CA GLU A 70 8.61 -14.93 -18.47
C GLU A 70 7.91 -13.58 -18.64
N TYR A 71 8.13 -12.63 -17.73
CA TYR A 71 7.62 -11.27 -17.88
C TYR A 71 8.12 -10.62 -19.18
N ILE A 72 9.44 -10.65 -19.45
CA ILE A 72 10.03 -10.04 -20.65
C ILE A 72 9.54 -10.71 -21.93
N GLU A 73 9.51 -12.05 -21.97
CA GLU A 73 9.09 -12.81 -23.16
C GLU A 73 7.63 -12.55 -23.52
N ASN A 74 6.74 -12.50 -22.52
CA ASN A 74 5.33 -12.18 -22.72
C ASN A 74 5.12 -10.72 -23.16
N HIS A 75 5.93 -9.77 -22.68
CA HIS A 75 5.82 -8.36 -23.10
C HIS A 75 6.24 -8.15 -24.56
N LYS A 76 7.18 -8.93 -25.09
CA LYS A 76 7.58 -8.85 -26.52
C LYS A 76 6.48 -9.31 -27.48
N GLN A 77 5.52 -10.12 -27.03
CA GLN A 77 4.41 -10.60 -27.87
C GLN A 77 3.27 -9.57 -27.98
N ASP A 78 3.18 -8.64 -27.03
CA ASP A 78 2.14 -7.61 -26.96
C ASP A 78 2.52 -6.29 -27.67
N ASP A 79 3.73 -6.18 -28.22
CA ASP A 79 4.17 -5.11 -29.12
C ASP A 79 3.49 -5.23 -30.51
N LYS A 80 2.16 -5.14 -30.54
CA LYS A 80 1.34 -5.03 -31.77
C LYS A 80 1.24 -3.60 -32.31
N TYR A 81 1.79 -2.62 -31.60
CA TYR A 81 2.01 -1.27 -32.10
C TYR A 81 3.46 -1.16 -32.54
N GLY A 82 3.67 -1.30 -33.85
CA GLY A 82 4.97 -1.49 -34.47
C GLY A 82 6.00 -0.40 -34.18
N ASP A 83 7.26 -0.79 -34.39
CA ASP A 83 8.46 0.04 -34.31
C ASP A 83 8.21 1.48 -34.72
N PHE A 84 8.40 2.42 -33.79
CA PHE A 84 8.46 3.83 -34.10
C PHE A 84 9.71 4.09 -34.96
N LYS A 85 9.56 4.05 -36.28
CA LYS A 85 10.62 4.41 -37.22
C LYS A 85 10.71 5.93 -37.30
N VAL A 86 11.84 6.47 -36.86
CA VAL A 86 12.24 7.84 -37.18
C VAL A 86 12.93 7.79 -38.54
N GLU A 87 12.25 8.27 -39.58
CA GLU A 87 12.87 8.48 -40.88
C GLU A 87 13.82 9.68 -40.79
N ASN A 88 15.06 9.50 -41.27
CA ASN A 88 16.03 10.57 -41.53
C ASN A 88 15.84 11.12 -42.94
#